data_AF-A0A258ZB91-F1
#
_entry.id   AF-A0A258ZB91-F1
#
_cell.length_a   1.000
_cell.length_b   1.000
_cell.length_c   1.000
_cell.angle_alpha   90.00
_cell.angle_beta   90.00
_cell.angle_gamma   90.00
#
_symmetry.space_group_name_H-M   'P 1'
#
loop_
_entity.id
_entity.type
_entity.pdbx_description
1 polymer ?
#
loop_
_entity_poly.entity_id
_entity_poly.type
_entity_poly.pdbx_seq_one_letter_code
_entity_poly.pdbx_strand_id
1 'polypeptide(L)'
;AEMADSDVCCGFGGTFCVKYPDVSNAIVEKKAANIVASHADTLLAGDLGCLMNMAGKLQRMGRDIKVRHVAEVLAGQGGDPAIGEPVHTNAALKNAGPRGAQA
;
A
#
# COMPACT_ATOMS: atom_id res chain seq x y z
N ALA A 1 -12.75 8.49 -14.56
CA ALA A 1 -13.43 7.18 -14.77
C ALA A 1 -13.16 6.32 -13.54
N GLU A 2 -14.02 5.35 -13.25
CA GLU A 2 -13.84 4.44 -12.12
C GLU A 2 -12.60 3.55 -12.31
N MET A 3 -11.97 3.11 -11.22
CA MET A 3 -10.83 2.19 -11.28
C MET A 3 -11.26 0.82 -11.80
N ALA A 4 -10.49 0.24 -12.72
CA ALA A 4 -10.76 -1.11 -13.22
C ALA A 4 -10.73 -2.15 -12.09
N ASP A 5 -11.68 -3.08 -12.12
CA ASP A 5 -11.83 -4.16 -11.12
C ASP A 5 -11.81 -3.64 -9.66
N SER A 6 -12.50 -2.53 -9.38
CA SER A 6 -12.49 -1.87 -8.07
C SER A 6 -13.09 -2.73 -6.95
N ASP A 7 -13.99 -3.66 -7.28
CA ASP A 7 -14.65 -4.63 -6.39
C ASP A 7 -13.86 -5.94 -6.21
N VAL A 8 -12.83 -6.20 -7.01
CA VAL A 8 -11.99 -7.40 -6.87
C VAL A 8 -11.12 -7.33 -5.61
N CYS A 9 -10.99 -8.47 -4.93
CA CYS A 9 -10.21 -8.65 -3.69
C CYS A 9 -8.75 -8.17 -3.82
N CYS A 10 -8.17 -7.69 -2.70
CA CYS A 10 -6.78 -7.25 -2.63
C CYS A 10 -5.75 -8.40 -2.51
N GLY A 11 -6.20 -9.63 -2.25
CA GLY A 11 -5.33 -10.81 -2.09
C GLY A 11 -4.84 -11.11 -0.68
N PHE A 12 -5.19 -10.31 0.35
CA PHE A 12 -4.75 -10.58 1.73
C PHE A 12 -5.37 -11.86 2.32
N GLY A 13 -6.69 -11.88 2.52
CA GLY A 13 -7.44 -13.09 2.92
C GLY A 13 -6.98 -13.79 4.22
N GLY A 14 -6.24 -13.11 5.10
CA GLY A 14 -5.72 -13.68 6.35
C GLY A 14 -4.78 -14.86 6.09
N THR A 15 -5.13 -16.08 6.55
CA THR A 15 -4.28 -17.27 6.32
C THR A 15 -4.14 -17.66 4.85
N PHE A 16 -5.00 -17.13 3.96
CA PHE A 16 -4.92 -17.36 2.52
C PHE A 16 -3.56 -16.92 1.95
N CYS A 17 -3.07 -15.72 2.28
CA CYS A 17 -1.79 -15.23 1.75
C CYS A 17 -0.58 -16.04 2.23
N VAL A 18 -0.69 -16.71 3.38
CA VAL A 18 0.36 -17.58 3.92
C VAL A 18 0.32 -18.95 3.27
N LYS A 19 -0.88 -19.51 3.04
CA LYS A 19 -1.06 -20.85 2.46
C LYS A 19 -0.85 -20.87 0.95
N TYR A 20 -1.21 -19.79 0.26
CA TYR A 20 -1.17 -19.66 -1.19
C TYR A 20 -0.46 -18.36 -1.60
N PRO A 21 0.84 -18.22 -1.29
CA PRO A 21 1.57 -16.97 -1.48
C PRO A 21 1.62 -16.54 -2.95
N ASP A 22 1.81 -17.47 -3.89
CA ASP A 22 1.88 -17.14 -5.32
C ASP A 22 0.55 -16.59 -5.86
N VAL A 23 -0.57 -17.18 -5.42
CA VAL A 23 -1.91 -16.73 -5.82
C VAL A 23 -2.22 -15.37 -5.20
N SER A 24 -1.93 -15.19 -3.92
CA SER A 24 -2.08 -13.91 -3.23
C SER A 24 -1.25 -12.80 -3.89
N ASN A 25 -0.01 -13.11 -4.27
CA ASN A 25 0.88 -12.18 -4.95
C ASN A 25 0.35 -11.77 -6.33
N ALA A 26 -0.16 -12.72 -7.11
CA ALA A 26 -0.77 -12.42 -8.42
C ALA A 26 -1.99 -11.50 -8.28
N ILE A 27 -2.83 -11.72 -7.26
CA ILE A 27 -4.01 -10.88 -6.99
C ILE A 27 -3.60 -9.46 -6.61
N VAL A 28 -2.72 -9.30 -5.61
CA VAL A 28 -2.31 -7.96 -5.15
C VAL A 28 -1.54 -7.20 -6.24
N GLU A 29 -0.79 -7.89 -7.10
CA GLU A 29 -0.12 -7.29 -8.25
C GLU A 29 -1.09 -6.71 -9.26
N LYS A 30 -2.11 -7.48 -9.65
CA LYS A 30 -3.15 -6.98 -10.55
C LYS A 30 -3.88 -5.77 -9.94
N LYS A 31 -4.26 -5.85 -8.66
CA LYS A 31 -4.93 -4.75 -7.97
C LYS A 31 -4.06 -3.49 -7.90
N ALA A 32 -2.77 -3.64 -7.58
CA ALA A 32 -1.82 -2.54 -7.52
C ALA A 32 -1.60 -1.88 -8.89
N ALA A 33 -1.55 -2.67 -9.97
CA ALA A 33 -1.47 -2.14 -11.33
C ALA A 33 -2.70 -1.27 -11.68
N ASN A 34 -3.91 -1.72 -11.33
CA ASN A 34 -5.14 -0.95 -11.56
C ASN A 34 -5.16 0.36 -10.73
N ILE A 35 -4.69 0.31 -9.49
CA ILE A 35 -4.55 1.51 -8.64
C ILE A 35 -3.59 2.50 -9.29
N VAL A 36 -2.42 2.07 -9.75
CA VAL A 36 -1.46 2.95 -10.43
C VAL A 36 -2.05 3.53 -11.73
N ALA A 37 -2.76 2.72 -12.51
CA ALA A 37 -3.40 3.14 -13.75
C ALA A 37 -4.56 4.14 -13.53
N SER A 38 -5.11 4.22 -12.31
CA SER A 38 -6.13 5.21 -11.97
C SER A 38 -5.56 6.63 -11.82
N HIS A 39 -4.23 6.76 -11.71
CA HIS A 39 -3.52 8.02 -11.44
C HIS A 39 -3.88 8.71 -10.13
N ALA A 40 -4.59 8.03 -9.22
CA ALA A 40 -4.87 8.55 -7.89
C ALA A 40 -3.58 8.65 -7.05
N ASP A 41 -3.45 9.74 -6.31
CA ASP A 41 -2.38 9.92 -5.32
C ASP A 41 -2.66 9.22 -3.98
N THR A 42 -3.92 8.83 -3.76
CA THR A 42 -4.40 8.28 -2.49
C THR A 42 -5.29 7.06 -2.73
N LEU A 43 -4.97 5.96 -2.06
CA LEU A 43 -5.84 4.78 -1.94
C LEU A 43 -6.58 4.83 -0.60
N LEU A 44 -7.90 4.89 -0.67
CA LEU A 44 -8.78 4.90 0.50
C LEU A 44 -9.58 3.59 0.58
N ALA A 45 -9.60 2.93 1.73
CA ALA A 45 -10.48 1.78 1.98
C ALA A 45 -10.88 1.66 3.46
N GLY A 46 -11.76 0.70 3.77
CA GLY A 46 -12.28 0.47 5.13
C GLY A 46 -11.78 -0.79 5.82
N ASP A 47 -10.86 -1.56 5.22
CA ASP A 47 -10.29 -2.76 5.83
C ASP A 47 -8.78 -2.62 5.98
N LEU A 48 -8.31 -2.65 7.23
CA LEU A 48 -6.90 -2.43 7.55
C LEU A 48 -6.00 -3.55 6.99
N GLY A 49 -6.49 -4.81 6.94
CA GLY A 49 -5.74 -5.92 6.35
C GLY A 49 -5.48 -5.72 4.85
N CYS A 50 -6.50 -5.29 4.11
CA CYS A 50 -6.39 -4.90 2.72
C CYS A 50 -5.39 -3.75 2.54
N LEU A 51 -5.53 -2.69 3.34
CA LEU A 51 -4.67 -1.50 3.26
C LEU A 51 -3.20 -1.83 3.56
N MET A 52 -2.91 -2.63 4.59
CA MET A 52 -1.54 -3.05 4.90
C MET A 52 -0.92 -3.87 3.77
N ASN A 53 -1.69 -4.81 3.18
CA ASN A 53 -1.22 -5.61 2.05
C ASN A 53 -0.91 -4.72 0.82
N MET A 54 -1.82 -3.79 0.51
CA MET A 54 -1.67 -2.86 -0.61
C MET A 54 -0.53 -1.88 -0.40
N ALA A 55 -0.43 -1.25 0.77
CA ALA A 55 0.65 -0.33 1.13
C ALA A 55 2.01 -0.98 0.94
N GLY A 56 2.18 -2.21 1.45
CA GLY A 56 3.41 -2.96 1.25
C GLY A 56 3.70 -3.22 -0.23
N LYS A 57 2.72 -3.67 -1.03
CA LYS A 57 2.94 -3.95 -2.46
C LYS A 57 3.31 -2.68 -3.23
N LEU A 58 2.59 -1.58 -3.01
CA LEU A 58 2.85 -0.29 -3.64
C LEU A 58 4.24 0.26 -3.29
N GLN A 59 4.65 0.13 -2.03
CA GLN A 59 5.99 0.52 -1.57
C GLN A 59 7.09 -0.31 -2.26
N ARG A 60 6.93 -1.63 -2.35
CA ARG A 60 7.88 -2.51 -3.07
C ARG A 60 7.95 -2.22 -4.57
N MET A 61 6.86 -1.69 -5.14
CA MET A 61 6.82 -1.21 -6.53
C MET A 61 7.37 0.22 -6.69
N GLY A 62 7.81 0.88 -5.61
CA GLY A 62 8.31 2.25 -5.65
C GLY A 62 7.25 3.28 -6.03
N ARG A 63 5.97 3.03 -5.72
CA ARG A 63 4.86 3.94 -6.04
C ARG A 63 4.60 4.86 -4.85
N ASP A 64 4.61 6.17 -5.10
CA ASP A 64 4.25 7.19 -4.12
C ASP A 64 2.73 7.41 -4.13
N ILE A 65 1.99 6.45 -3.57
CA ILE A 65 0.53 6.52 -3.39
C ILE A 65 0.24 6.39 -1.90
N LYS A 66 -0.47 7.35 -1.33
CA LYS A 66 -0.81 7.38 0.09
C LYS A 66 -1.94 6.39 0.38
N VAL A 67 -1.67 5.40 1.21
CA VAL A 67 -2.68 4.42 1.62
C VAL A 67 -3.30 4.85 2.94
N ARG A 68 -4.61 5.04 2.97
CA ARG A 68 -5.33 5.54 4.15
C ARG A 68 -6.59 4.75 4.44
N HIS A 69 -6.93 4.70 5.72
CA HIS A 69 -8.21 4.19 6.19
C HIS A 69 -9.26 5.30 6.18
N VAL A 70 -10.50 4.95 5.84
CA VAL A 70 -11.62 5.92 5.80
C VAL A 70 -11.80 6.67 7.12
N ALA A 71 -11.59 6.00 8.25
CA ALA A 71 -11.69 6.63 9.57
C ALA A 71 -10.66 7.74 9.79
N GLU A 72 -9.44 7.62 9.25
CA GLU A 72 -8.40 8.66 9.39
C GLU A 72 -8.84 9.94 8.68
N VAL A 73 -9.38 9.80 7.47
CA VAL A 73 -9.88 10.94 6.68
C VAL A 73 -11.08 11.59 7.39
N LEU A 74 -12.03 10.78 7.88
CA LEU A 74 -13.19 11.29 8.61
C LEU A 74 -12.82 11.95 9.94
N ALA A 75 -11.74 11.51 10.59
CA ALA A 75 -11.21 12.10 11.82
C ALA A 75 -10.32 13.34 11.59
N GLY A 76 -10.10 13.75 10.32
CA GLY A 76 -9.23 14.88 10.00
C GLY A 76 -7.73 14.58 10.10
N GLN A 77 -7.34 13.29 10.14
CA GLN A 77 -5.97 12.81 10.29
C GLN A 77 -5.27 12.55 8.94
N GLY A 78 -5.78 13.14 7.84
CA GLY A 78 -5.18 12.99 6.50
C GLY A 78 -3.77 13.58 6.35
N GLY A 79 -3.31 14.36 7.33
CA GLY A 79 -1.95 14.92 7.40
C GLY A 79 -0.93 14.02 8.11
N ASP A 80 -1.37 12.98 8.81
CA ASP A 80 -0.47 12.04 9.49
C ASP A 80 0.21 11.11 8.47
N PRO A 81 1.35 10.47 8.81
CA PRO A 81 2.01 9.50 7.93
C PRO A 81 1.02 8.44 7.43
N ALA A 82 1.05 8.14 6.13
CA ALA A 82 0.17 7.14 5.55
C ALA A 82 0.53 5.72 6.02
N ILE A 83 -0.39 4.76 5.84
CA ILE A 83 -0.13 3.36 6.21
C ILE A 83 1.10 2.86 5.45
N GLY A 84 2.09 2.34 6.18
CA GLY A 84 3.37 1.87 5.62
C GLY A 84 4.47 2.95 5.54
N GLU A 85 4.15 4.21 5.86
CA GLU A 85 5.14 5.27 6.00
C GLU A 85 5.71 5.32 7.43
N PRO A 86 6.96 5.76 7.61
CA PRO A 86 7.56 5.86 8.94
C PRO A 86 6.88 6.95 9.78
N VAL A 87 6.44 6.57 10.98
CA VAL A 87 5.88 7.48 11.99
C VAL A 87 7.04 8.21 12.67
N HIS A 88 7.34 9.43 12.21
CA HIS A 88 8.48 10.26 12.65
C HIS A 88 9.87 9.66 12.36
N THR A 89 10.43 9.99 11.20
CA THR A 89 11.87 9.89 10.98
C THR A 89 12.54 11.17 11.44
N ASN A 90 13.52 11.08 12.35
CA ASN A 90 14.53 12.11 12.49
C ASN A 90 15.09 12.38 11.08
N ALA A 91 15.13 13.65 10.64
CA ALA A 91 15.47 14.04 9.26
C ALA A 91 16.80 13.44 8.77
N ALA A 92 17.70 13.08 9.71
CA ALA A 92 18.96 12.38 9.44
C ALA A 92 18.81 11.03 8.71
N LEU A 93 17.71 10.30 8.88
CA LEU A 93 17.52 8.98 8.25
C LEU A 93 17.09 9.06 6.78
N LYS A 94 16.52 10.19 6.33
CA LYS A 94 16.11 10.39 4.92
C LYS A 94 17.31 10.49 3.96
N ASN A 95 18.49 10.84 4.47
CA ASN A 95 19.73 10.97 3.68
C ASN A 95 20.56 9.67 3.62
N ALA A 96 20.12 8.60 4.29
CA ALA A 96 20.74 7.29 4.14
C ALA A 96 20.25 6.67 2.83
N GLY A 97 20.85 7.08 1.70
CA GLY A 97 20.74 6.37 0.43
C GLY A 97 21.13 4.88 0.60
N PRO A 98 20.80 4.02 -0.38
CA PRO A 98 21.07 2.59 -0.28
C PRO A 98 22.57 2.38 -0.11
N ARG A 99 23.00 1.99 1.10
CA ARG A 99 24.35 1.47 1.30
C ARG A 99 24.44 0.20 0.47
N GLY A 100 25.38 0.23 -0.45
CA GLY A 100 25.47 -0.68 -1.59
C GLY A 100 25.40 -2.15 -1.24
N ALA A 101 25.00 -2.90 -2.27
CA ALA A 101 25.27 -4.32 -2.38
C ALA A 101 26.70 -4.64 -1.97
N GLN A 102 26.86 -5.57 -1.02
CA GLN A 102 28.07 -6.37 -0.81
C GLN A 102 27.76 -7.48 0.21
N ALA A 103 27.34 -8.63 -0.30
CA ALA A 103 27.76 -10.01 0.05
C ALA A 103 26.79 -10.99 -0.62
#